data_AF-A0A5C0SDQ6-F1
#
_entry.id   AF-A0A5C0SDQ6-F1
#
_cell.length_a   1.000
_cell.length_b   1.000
_cell.length_c   1.000
_cell.angle_alpha   90.00
_cell.angle_beta   90.00
_cell.angle_gamma   90.00
#
_symmetry.space_group_name_H-M   'P 1'
#
loop_
_entity.id
_entity.type
_entity.pdbx_description
1 polymer ?
#
loop_
_entity_poly.entity_id
_entity_poly.type
_entity_poly.pdbx_seq_one_letter_code
_entity_poly.pdbx_strand_id
1 'polypeptide(L)'
;MKRKAIVSFIILLCIMGFTMKLNQKSVQYLKSFYSPVEYRQEKVKEDNLEMITGKIKKIIIRDGKRSLLIEDSKGIEYIFHINENTIVITFEKLKIGQNVDIIFNGILTRSIPPQGTAMIVNGLKV
;
A
#
# COMPACT_ATOMS: atom_id res chain seq x y z
N MET A 1 23.91 -12.58 54.70
CA MET A 1 23.64 -12.81 53.26
C MET A 1 22.40 -12.11 52.67
N LYS A 2 21.65 -11.24 53.39
CA LYS A 2 20.35 -10.70 52.89
C LYS A 2 20.38 -9.30 52.23
N ARG A 3 21.49 -8.56 52.27
CA ARG A 3 21.55 -7.15 51.79
C ARG A 3 21.80 -6.98 50.29
N LYS A 4 22.41 -7.96 49.60
CA LYS A 4 22.72 -7.86 48.15
C LYS A 4 21.48 -8.04 47.25
N ALA A 5 20.47 -8.79 47.71
CA ALA A 5 19.25 -9.03 46.95
C ALA A 5 18.33 -7.80 46.86
N ILE A 6 18.31 -6.96 47.90
CA ILE A 6 17.42 -5.79 47.98
C ILE A 6 17.88 -4.68 47.01
N VAL A 7 19.19 -4.46 46.89
CA VAL A 7 19.75 -3.46 45.96
C VAL A 7 19.49 -3.87 44.50
N SER A 8 19.54 -5.17 44.19
CA SER A 8 19.25 -5.69 42.85
C SER A 8 17.78 -5.48 42.43
N PHE A 9 16.84 -5.49 43.40
CA PHE A 9 15.42 -5.32 43.12
C PHE A 9 15.04 -3.84 42.89
N ILE A 10 15.71 -2.92 43.58
CA ILE A 10 15.50 -1.47 43.42
C ILE A 10 16.00 -1.00 42.04
N ILE A 11 17.13 -1.54 41.56
CA ILE A 11 17.66 -1.20 40.22
C ILE A 11 16.73 -1.70 39.11
N LEU A 12 16.09 -2.87 39.27
CA LEU A 12 15.14 -3.41 38.29
C LEU A 12 13.86 -2.57 38.17
N LEU A 13 13.36 -2.02 39.28
CA LEU A 13 12.19 -1.12 39.30
C LEU A 13 12.47 0.23 38.60
N CYS A 14 13.70 0.75 38.66
CA CYS A 14 14.07 1.98 37.97
C CYS A 14 14.05 1.85 36.44
N ILE A 15 14.37 0.68 35.89
CA ILE A 15 14.39 0.45 34.43
C ILE A 15 12.96 0.42 33.87
N MET A 16 12.01 -0.19 34.58
CA MET A 16 10.58 -0.18 34.19
C MET A 16 9.94 1.21 34.26
N GLY A 17 10.36 2.06 35.19
CA GLY A 17 9.90 3.45 35.26
C GLY A 17 10.36 4.30 34.07
N PHE A 18 11.54 4.01 33.50
CA PHE A 18 12.08 4.75 32.37
C PHE A 18 11.39 4.39 31.05
N THR A 19 10.94 3.14 30.87
CA THR A 19 10.22 2.71 29.66
C THR A 19 8.82 3.32 29.54
N MET A 20 8.16 3.67 30.67
CA MET A 20 6.82 4.27 30.63
C MET A 20 6.84 5.75 30.20
N LYS A 21 7.89 6.50 30.49
CA LYS A 21 7.94 7.95 30.21
C LYS A 21 8.16 8.30 28.74
N LEU A 22 8.77 7.39 27.97
CA LEU A 22 8.93 7.53 26.51
C LEU A 22 7.61 7.34 25.74
N ASN A 23 6.68 6.55 26.28
CA ASN A 23 5.38 6.27 25.66
C ASN A 23 4.41 7.47 25.73
N GLN A 24 4.56 8.34 26.72
CA GLN A 24 3.66 9.49 26.85
C GLN A 24 3.88 10.57 25.78
N LYS A 25 5.14 10.79 25.35
CA LYS A 25 5.46 11.78 24.31
C LYS A 25 4.92 11.36 22.95
N SER A 26 5.10 10.09 22.55
CA SER A 26 4.55 9.58 21.28
C SER A 26 3.02 9.65 21.23
N VAL A 27 2.35 9.38 22.34
CA VAL A 27 0.88 9.48 22.45
C VAL A 27 0.39 10.93 22.31
N GLN A 28 1.17 11.92 22.78
CA GLN A 28 0.81 13.33 22.64
C GLN A 28 0.96 13.84 21.20
N TYR A 29 1.99 13.39 20.46
CA TYR A 29 2.13 13.66 19.03
C TYR A 29 0.97 13.08 18.21
N LEU A 30 0.47 11.89 18.58
CA LEU A 30 -0.70 11.30 17.94
C LEU A 30 -1.97 12.10 18.23
N LYS A 31 -2.17 12.53 19.49
CA LYS A 31 -3.37 13.33 19.86
C LYS A 31 -3.47 14.68 19.14
N SER A 32 -2.35 15.32 18.80
CA SER A 32 -2.39 16.59 18.04
C SER A 32 -2.73 16.42 16.56
N PHE A 33 -2.68 15.18 16.03
CA PHE A 33 -3.00 14.90 14.63
C PHE A 33 -4.46 14.43 14.44
N TYR A 34 -5.06 13.84 15.48
CA TYR A 34 -6.47 13.43 15.49
C TYR A 34 -7.38 14.55 16.03
N SER A 35 -7.62 15.57 15.22
CA SER A 35 -8.88 16.31 15.32
C SER A 35 -10.01 15.39 14.80
N PRO A 36 -11.17 15.29 15.46
CA PRO A 36 -12.26 14.45 14.96
C PRO A 36 -12.82 15.09 13.69
N VAL A 37 -12.45 14.52 12.54
CA VAL A 37 -13.13 14.76 11.28
C VAL A 37 -14.50 14.10 11.41
N GLU A 38 -15.56 14.87 11.25
CA GLU A 38 -16.93 14.38 11.28
C GLU A 38 -17.14 13.47 10.04
N TYR A 39 -16.92 12.16 10.24
CA TYR A 39 -17.11 11.17 9.18
C TYR A 39 -18.61 11.02 8.90
N ARG A 40 -19.06 11.65 7.82
CA ARG A 40 -20.26 11.20 7.12
C ARG A 40 -20.01 9.74 6.69
N GLN A 41 -20.64 8.79 7.39
CA GLN A 41 -20.66 7.40 6.95
C GLN A 41 -21.53 7.29 5.70
N GLU A 42 -20.96 7.58 4.54
CA GLU A 42 -21.45 6.95 3.32
C GLU A 42 -21.18 5.45 3.47
N LYS A 43 -22.23 4.63 3.30
CA LYS A 43 -22.08 3.17 3.25
C LYS A 43 -21.04 2.85 2.17
N VAL A 44 -19.85 2.44 2.59
CA VAL A 44 -18.82 1.89 1.70
C VAL A 44 -19.46 0.65 1.07
N LYS A 45 -19.79 0.73 -0.23
CA LYS A 45 -20.07 -0.46 -1.02
C LYS A 45 -18.85 -1.35 -0.86
N GLU A 46 -19.06 -2.62 -0.59
CA GLU A 46 -18.01 -3.63 -0.66
C GLU A 46 -17.50 -3.63 -2.10
N ASP A 47 -16.43 -2.87 -2.34
CA ASP A 47 -15.81 -2.79 -3.66
C ASP A 47 -15.19 -4.16 -3.91
N ASN A 48 -15.76 -4.90 -4.86
CA ASN A 48 -15.18 -6.15 -5.34
C ASN A 48 -13.87 -5.82 -6.06
N LEU A 49 -12.80 -5.75 -5.28
CA LEU A 49 -11.46 -5.55 -5.81
C LEU A 49 -11.04 -6.84 -6.52
N GLU A 50 -10.64 -6.67 -7.77
CA GLU A 50 -10.10 -7.74 -8.58
C GLU A 50 -8.61 -7.51 -8.81
N MET A 51 -7.88 -8.61 -9.02
CA MET A 51 -6.45 -8.59 -9.29
C MET A 51 -6.15 -9.33 -10.59
N ILE A 52 -5.38 -8.70 -11.47
CA ILE A 52 -4.81 -9.33 -12.66
C ILE A 52 -3.29 -9.27 -12.55
N THR A 53 -2.66 -10.44 -12.59
CA THR A 53 -1.21 -10.59 -12.68
C THR A 53 -0.82 -10.75 -14.14
N GLY A 54 0.14 -9.95 -14.61
CA GLY A 54 0.61 -10.04 -15.98
C GLY A 54 1.99 -9.42 -16.20
N LYS A 55 2.56 -9.68 -17.38
CA LYS A 55 3.85 -9.16 -17.80
C LYS A 55 3.65 -7.85 -18.55
N ILE A 56 4.39 -6.79 -18.19
CA ILE A 56 4.35 -5.52 -18.93
C ILE A 56 4.89 -5.73 -20.35
N LYS A 57 4.04 -5.57 -21.36
CA LYS A 57 4.42 -5.59 -22.78
C LYS A 57 4.79 -4.19 -23.26
N LYS A 58 4.10 -3.16 -22.79
CA LYS A 58 4.33 -1.76 -23.19
C LYS A 58 3.96 -0.78 -22.09
N ILE A 59 4.74 0.30 -21.98
CA ILE A 59 4.41 1.47 -21.16
C ILE A 59 4.03 2.58 -22.14
N ILE A 60 2.81 3.08 -22.05
CA ILE A 60 2.27 4.11 -22.93
C ILE A 60 2.22 5.42 -22.16
N ILE A 61 2.77 6.49 -22.75
CA ILE A 61 2.70 7.85 -22.20
C ILE A 61 2.13 8.75 -23.30
N ARG A 62 0.98 9.39 -23.04
CA ARG A 62 0.33 10.34 -23.96
C ARG A 62 -0.27 11.47 -23.14
N ASP A 63 0.06 12.72 -23.49
CA ASP A 63 -0.49 13.92 -22.83
C ASP A 63 -0.36 13.90 -21.30
N GLY A 64 0.79 13.44 -20.80
CA GLY A 64 1.04 13.28 -19.36
C GLY A 64 0.31 12.10 -18.71
N LYS A 65 -0.59 11.41 -19.42
CA LYS A 65 -1.28 10.20 -18.95
C LYS A 65 -0.40 8.97 -19.20
N ARG A 66 -0.36 8.08 -18.22
CA ARG A 66 0.41 6.83 -18.27
C ARG A 66 -0.53 5.63 -18.32
N SER A 67 -0.17 4.61 -19.07
CA SER A 67 -0.90 3.33 -19.10
C SER A 67 0.07 2.16 -19.29
N LEU A 68 -0.33 0.99 -18.79
CA LEU A 68 0.40 -0.26 -18.94
C LEU A 68 -0.41 -1.19 -19.85
N LEU A 69 0.22 -1.69 -20.91
CA LEU A 69 -0.25 -2.89 -21.59
C LEU A 69 0.40 -4.09 -20.90
N ILE A 70 -0.42 -4.97 -20.33
CA ILE A 70 0.04 -6.22 -19.72
C ILE A 70 -0.56 -7.42 -20.44
N GLU A 71 0.13 -8.55 -20.39
CA GLU A 71 -0.33 -9.84 -20.89
C GLU A 71 -0.36 -10.82 -19.72
N ASP A 72 -1.51 -11.44 -19.48
CA ASP A 72 -1.65 -12.44 -18.42
C ASP A 72 -1.05 -13.81 -18.81
N SER A 73 -1.08 -14.77 -17.89
CA SER A 73 -0.58 -16.13 -18.15
C SER A 73 -1.31 -16.90 -19.25
N LYS A 74 -2.52 -16.46 -19.63
CA LYS A 74 -3.35 -17.06 -20.70
C LYS A 74 -3.13 -16.38 -22.05
N GLY A 75 -2.27 -15.36 -22.12
CA GLY A 75 -2.02 -14.57 -23.32
C GLY A 75 -3.09 -13.50 -23.59
N ILE A 76 -3.93 -13.18 -22.60
CA ILE A 76 -4.92 -12.10 -22.73
C ILE A 76 -4.24 -10.77 -22.40
N GLU A 77 -4.37 -9.81 -23.30
CA GLU A 77 -3.85 -8.47 -23.11
C GLU A 77 -4.87 -7.54 -22.42
N TYR A 78 -4.37 -6.66 -21.55
CA TYR A 78 -5.16 -5.65 -20.84
C TYR A 78 -4.44 -4.30 -20.85
N ILE A 79 -5.20 -3.21 -20.93
CA ILE A 79 -4.66 -1.86 -20.72
C ILE A 79 -5.14 -1.31 -19.39
N PHE A 80 -4.20 -0.97 -18.52
CA PHE A 80 -4.50 -0.29 -17.26
C PHE A 80 -3.97 1.13 -17.26
N HIS A 81 -4.87 2.08 -17.07
CA HIS A 81 -4.54 3.49 -16.92
C HIS A 81 -4.04 3.76 -15.49
N ILE A 82 -2.94 4.49 -15.39
CA ILE A 82 -2.36 4.98 -14.14
C ILE A 82 -2.67 6.47 -14.06
N ASN A 83 -3.34 6.88 -13.00
CA ASN A 83 -3.66 8.27 -12.71
C ASN A 83 -3.04 8.69 -11.36
N GLU A 84 -3.35 9.92 -10.93
CA GLU A 84 -2.89 10.51 -9.68
C GLU A 84 -3.32 9.73 -8.42
N ASN A 85 -4.36 8.91 -8.52
CA ASN A 85 -4.90 8.10 -7.41
C ASN A 85 -4.37 6.67 -7.41
N THR A 86 -3.59 6.27 -8.43
CA THR A 86 -3.02 4.93 -8.51
C THR A 86 -1.81 4.83 -7.59
N ILE A 87 -1.84 3.88 -6.66
CA ILE A 87 -0.69 3.55 -5.81
C ILE A 87 0.27 2.65 -6.60
N VAL A 88 1.49 3.11 -6.83
CA VAL A 88 2.53 2.32 -7.50
C VAL A 88 3.55 1.85 -6.49
N ILE A 89 3.55 0.55 -6.20
CA ILE A 89 4.47 -0.10 -5.26
C ILE A 89 5.51 -0.84 -6.09
N THR A 90 6.76 -0.42 -6.05
CA THR A 90 7.82 -1.10 -6.81
C THR A 90 9.18 -0.74 -6.21
N PHE A 91 10.12 -1.69 -6.23
CA PHE A 91 11.49 -1.46 -5.78
C PHE A 91 12.27 -0.56 -6.75
N GLU A 92 11.98 -0.67 -8.05
CA GLU A 92 12.59 0.13 -9.11
C GLU A 92 11.51 0.69 -10.04
N LYS A 93 11.86 1.62 -10.93
CA LYS A 93 10.91 2.10 -11.96
C LYS A 93 10.38 0.92 -12.79
N LEU A 94 9.05 0.84 -12.97
CA LEU A 94 8.41 -0.20 -13.79
C LEU A 94 9.07 -0.33 -15.17
N LYS A 95 9.39 -1.56 -15.58
CA LYS A 95 10.07 -1.86 -16.85
C LYS A 95 9.25 -2.80 -17.72
N ILE A 96 9.44 -2.70 -19.04
CA ILE A 96 8.91 -3.69 -19.98
C ILE A 96 9.54 -5.05 -19.65
N GLY A 97 8.72 -6.10 -19.65
CA GLY A 97 9.11 -7.46 -19.31
C GLY A 97 8.96 -7.82 -17.82
N GLN A 98 8.70 -6.85 -16.95
CA GLN A 98 8.45 -7.08 -15.52
C GLN A 98 7.05 -7.65 -15.29
N ASN A 99 6.91 -8.61 -14.38
CA ASN A 99 5.60 -9.05 -13.90
C ASN A 99 5.04 -8.04 -12.90
N VAL A 100 3.75 -7.78 -12.99
CA VAL A 100 3.03 -6.87 -12.10
C VAL A 100 1.71 -7.47 -11.66
N ASP A 101 1.30 -7.14 -10.45
CA ASP A 101 -0.10 -7.32 -10.02
C ASP A 101 -0.82 -5.98 -10.14
N ILE A 102 -1.96 -5.98 -10.83
CA ILE A 102 -2.84 -4.84 -10.97
C ILE A 102 -4.10 -5.09 -10.17
N ILE A 103 -4.38 -4.24 -9.18
CA ILE A 103 -5.62 -4.26 -8.42
C ILE A 103 -6.53 -3.14 -8.95
N PHE A 104 -7.79 -3.46 -9.21
CA PHE A 104 -8.80 -2.55 -9.75
C PHE A 104 -10.20 -2.93 -9.24
N ASN A 105 -11.21 -2.15 -9.59
CA ASN A 105 -12.58 -2.28 -9.07
C ASN A 105 -13.46 -3.32 -9.80
N GLY A 106 -12.86 -4.26 -10.54
CA GLY A 106 -13.60 -5.25 -11.34
C GLY A 106 -14.27 -4.70 -12.62
N ILE A 107 -14.19 -3.39 -12.89
CA ILE A 107 -14.82 -2.79 -14.07
C ILE A 107 -13.79 -2.64 -15.20
N LEU A 108 -14.07 -3.30 -16.32
CA LEU A 108 -13.33 -3.18 -17.58
C LEU A 108 -14.24 -2.73 -18.72
N THR A 109 -13.68 -2.01 -19.69
CA THR A 109 -14.33 -1.72 -20.97
C THR A 109 -14.50 -3.00 -21.80
N ARG A 110 -15.49 -3.03 -22.69
CA ARG A 110 -15.71 -4.14 -23.65
C ARG A 110 -14.88 -4.01 -24.93
N SER A 111 -13.75 -3.29 -24.89
CA SER A 111 -12.84 -3.16 -26.02
C SER A 111 -11.87 -4.36 -26.12
N ILE A 112 -11.10 -4.41 -27.20
CA ILE A 112 -10.02 -5.39 -27.36
C ILE A 112 -8.72 -4.61 -27.60
N PRO A 113 -7.74 -4.66 -26.67
CA PRO A 113 -7.81 -5.31 -25.36
C PRO A 113 -8.82 -4.61 -24.40
N PRO A 114 -9.34 -5.31 -23.39
CA PRO A 114 -10.11 -4.70 -22.30
C PRO A 114 -9.27 -3.66 -21.56
N GLN A 115 -9.92 -2.58 -21.11
CA GLN A 115 -9.23 -1.48 -20.43
C GLN A 115 -9.86 -1.15 -19.09
N GLY A 116 -9.04 -0.74 -18.13
CA GLY A 116 -9.47 -0.35 -16.78
C GLY A 116 -8.58 0.70 -16.15
N THR A 117 -8.96 1.16 -14.97
CA THR A 117 -8.14 2.07 -14.15
C THR A 117 -7.51 1.28 -13.02
N ALA A 118 -6.19 1.32 -12.92
CA ALA A 118 -5.49 0.69 -11.82
C ALA A 118 -5.69 1.49 -10.53
N MET A 119 -6.06 0.81 -9.46
CA MET A 119 -6.02 1.35 -8.10
C MET A 119 -4.64 1.13 -7.49
N ILE A 120 -4.09 -0.08 -7.67
CA ILE A 120 -2.73 -0.42 -7.23
C ILE A 120 -1.99 -1.12 -8.36
N VAL A 121 -0.73 -0.75 -8.54
CA VAL A 121 0.23 -1.44 -9.40
C VAL A 121 1.38 -1.92 -8.52
N ASN A 122 1.49 -3.22 -8.33
CA ASN A 122 2.59 -3.85 -7.61
C ASN A 122 3.63 -4.40 -8.59
N GLY A 123 4.78 -3.72 -8.70
CA GLY A 123 5.92 -4.13 -9.48
C GLY A 123 6.70 -5.25 -8.82
N LEU A 124 6.60 -6.47 -9.35
CA LEU A 124 7.33 -7.63 -8.84
C LEU A 124 8.81 -7.53 -9.21
N LYS A 125 9.69 -8.07 -8.37
CA LYS A 125 11.13 -8.04 -8.61
C LYS A 125 11.45 -8.81 -9.90
N VAL A 126 12.27 -8.20 -10.77
CA VAL A 126 12.80 -8.79 -12.00
C VAL A 126 13.98 -9.70 -11.69
#